data_AF-A0A2V9FX15-F1
#
_entry.id   AF-A0A2V9FX15-F1
#
_cell.length_a   1.000
_cell.length_b   1.000
_cell.length_c   1.000
_cell.angle_alpha   90.00
_cell.angle_beta   90.00
_cell.angle_gamma   90.00
#
_symmetry.space_group_name_H-M   'P 1'
#
loop_
_entity.id
_entity.type
_entity.pdbx_description
1 polymer ?
#
loop_
_entity_poly.entity_id
_entity_poly.type
_entity_poly.pdbx_seq_one_letter_code
_entity_poly.pdbx_strand_id
1 'polypeptide(L)' 'AATAPAKYHDAIRSLKKQLILGAFEQSGGSFTETAKLLGVHPNYLHRLIRNLDLRLALKKSTRV' A
#
# COMPACT_ATOMS: atom_id res chain seq x y z
N ALA A 1 -2.32 -24.63 -22.22
CA ALA A 1 -1.06 -24.05 -21.70
C ALA A 1 -1.42 -23.02 -20.63
N ALA A 2 -1.01 -23.25 -19.38
CA ALA A 2 -1.36 -22.38 -18.25
C ALA A 2 -0.42 -21.16 -18.24
N THR A 3 -0.86 -20.06 -18.86
CA THR A 3 -0.18 -18.77 -18.76
C THR A 3 -0.33 -18.30 -17.31
N ALA A 4 0.78 -18.19 -16.57
CA ALA A 4 0.81 -17.77 -15.17
C ALA A 4 1.27 -16.30 -14.98
N PRO A 5 0.64 -15.27 -15.60
CA PRO A 5 0.99 -13.88 -15.36
C PRO A 5 0.34 -13.33 -14.08
N ALA A 6 -0.68 -13.98 -13.53
CA ALA A 6 -1.40 -13.50 -12.34
C ALA A 6 -0.52 -13.53 -11.07
N LYS A 7 0.20 -14.64 -10.82
CA LYS A 7 0.94 -14.84 -9.56
C LYS A 7 2.03 -13.78 -9.30
N TYR A 8 2.76 -13.36 -10.33
CA TYR A 8 3.84 -12.39 -10.17
C TYR A 8 3.32 -10.99 -9.87
N HIS A 9 2.35 -10.53 -10.66
CA HIS A 9 1.73 -9.23 -10.44
C HIS A 9 0.95 -9.17 -9.12
N ASP A 10 0.32 -10.27 -8.70
CA ASP A 10 -0.34 -10.38 -7.40
C ASP A 10 0.63 -10.41 -6.23
N ALA A 11 1.77 -11.10 -6.35
CA ALA A 11 2.84 -11.08 -5.34
C ALA A 11 3.40 -9.65 -5.17
N ILE A 12 3.67 -8.94 -6.27
CA ILE A 12 4.08 -7.53 -6.24
C ILE A 12 3.01 -6.66 -5.60
N ARG A 13 1.73 -6.91 -5.93
CA ARG A 13 0.60 -6.19 -5.35
C ARG A 13 0.59 -6.37 -3.83
N SER A 14 0.69 -7.61 -3.35
CA SER A 14 0.70 -7.94 -1.91
C SER A 14 1.89 -7.31 -1.18
N LEU A 15 3.10 -7.41 -1.74
CA LEU A 15 4.30 -6.83 -1.16
C LEU A 15 4.17 -5.30 -1.02
N LYS A 16 3.67 -4.63 -2.06
CA LYS A 16 3.40 -3.18 -2.02
C LYS A 16 2.41 -2.83 -0.92
N LYS A 17 1.36 -3.63 -0.72
CA LYS A 17 0.38 -3.42 0.37
C LYS A 17 1.06 -3.50 1.74
N GLN A 18 1.90 -4.51 1.98
CA GLN A 18 2.58 -4.71 3.26
C GLN A 18 3.55 -3.57 3.57
N LEU A 19 4.32 -3.10 2.57
CA LEU A 19 5.22 -1.95 2.74
C LEU A 19 4.45 -0.68 3.12
N ILE A 20 3.33 -0.41 2.45
CA ILE A 20 2.49 0.76 2.74
C ILE A 20 1.89 0.66 4.14
N LEU A 21 1.39 -0.52 4.54
CA LEU A 21 0.82 -0.74 5.87
C LEU A 21 1.87 -0.54 6.97
N GLY A 22 3.05 -1.13 6.84
CA GLY A 22 4.12 -0.97 7.84
C GLY A 22 4.56 0.49 7.98
N ALA A 23 4.74 1.19 6.85
CA ALA A 23 5.06 2.62 6.88
C ALA A 23 3.90 3.47 7.43
N PHE A 24 2.65 3.08 7.19
CA PHE A 24 1.47 3.76 7.70
C PHE A 24 1.35 3.62 9.22
N GLU A 25 1.57 2.41 9.75
CA GLU A 25 1.63 2.14 11.19
C GLU A 25 2.77 2.90 11.87
N GLN A 26 3.98 2.87 11.29
CA GLN A 26 5.12 3.64 11.79
C GLN A 26 4.87 5.16 11.77
N SER A 27 4.10 5.64 10.80
CA SER A 27 3.74 7.05 10.67
C SER A 27 2.55 7.49 11.55
N GLY A 28 2.00 6.59 12.37
CA GLY A 28 0.87 6.90 13.25
C GLY A 28 -0.42 7.27 12.50
N GLY A 29 -0.62 6.72 11.30
CA GLY A 29 -1.82 6.97 10.50
C GLY A 29 -1.78 8.22 9.62
N SER A 30 -0.61 8.84 9.44
CA SER A 30 -0.44 10.02 8.60
C SER A 30 0.07 9.66 7.19
N PHE A 31 -0.78 9.82 6.17
CA PHE A 31 -0.41 9.53 4.77
C PHE A 31 0.79 10.33 4.26
N THR A 32 0.96 11.57 4.71
CA THR A 32 2.08 12.42 4.33
C THR A 32 3.39 11.92 4.93
N GLU A 33 3.37 11.52 6.21
CA GLU A 33 4.54 10.92 6.86
C GLU A 33 4.83 9.53 6.30
N THR A 34 3.81 8.70 6.03
CA THR A 34 3.96 7.43 5.29
C THR A 34 4.66 7.62 3.96
N ALA A 35 4.26 8.63 3.19
CA ALA A 35 4.86 8.94 1.89
C ALA A 35 6.34 9.32 2.02
N LYS A 36 6.68 10.16 3.01
CA LYS A 36 8.07 10.50 3.34
C LYS A 36 8.88 9.27 3.76
N LEU A 37 8.32 8.42 4.62
CA LEU A 37 8.95 7.18 5.11
C LEU A 37 9.25 6.19 3.97
N LEU A 38 8.34 6.09 3.00
CA LEU A 38 8.51 5.27 1.79
C LEU A 38 9.38 5.95 0.72
N GLY A 39 9.75 7.22 0.88
CA GLY A 39 10.46 7.99 -0.14
C GLY A 39 9.63 8.22 -1.41
N VAL A 40 8.30 8.18 -1.31
CA VAL A 40 7.38 8.36 -2.45
C VAL A 40 6.66 9.70 -2.34
N HIS A 41 6.25 10.25 -3.48
CA HIS A 41 5.46 11.47 -3.48
C HIS A 41 4.06 11.21 -2.88
N PRO A 42 3.52 12.08 -2.00
CA PRO A 42 2.19 11.90 -1.39
C PRO A 42 1.07 11.70 -2.43
N ASN A 43 1.11 12.45 -3.54
CA ASN A 43 0.15 12.30 -4.63
C ASN A 43 0.24 10.91 -5.31
N TYR A 44 1.46 10.36 -5.42
CA TYR A 44 1.67 9.02 -5.95
C TYR A 44 1.14 7.97 -4.97
N LEU A 45 1.38 8.14 -3.67
CA LEU A 45 0.82 7.27 -2.63
C LEU A 45 -0.72 7.27 -2.67
N HIS A 46 -1.36 8.44 -2.80
CA HIS A 46 -2.81 8.51 -2.96
C HIS A 46 -3.32 7.78 -4.21
N ARG A 47 -2.62 7.93 -5.35
CA ARG A 47 -2.95 7.16 -6.56
C ARG A 47 -2.77 5.67 -6.34
N LEU A 48 -1.69 5.27 -5.67
CA LEU A 48 -1.34 3.88 -5.43
C LEU A 48 -2.35 3.20 -4.48
N ILE A 49 -2.78 3.90 -3.42
CA ILE A 49 -3.82 3.43 -2.50
C ILE A 49 -5.15 3.24 -3.21
N ARG A 50 -5.51 4.16 -4.13
CA ARG A 50 -6.71 4.03 -4.96
C ARG A 50 -6.61 2.88 -5.97
N ASN A 51 -5.46 2.73 -6.63
CA ASN A 51 -5.24 1.70 -7.66
C ASN A 51 -5.11 0.27 -7.08
N LEU A 52 -4.64 0.16 -5.84
CA LEU A 52 -4.49 -1.11 -5.14
C LEU A 52 -5.76 -1.52 -4.34
N ASP A 53 -6.84 -0.74 -4.44
CA ASP A 53 -8.07 -0.86 -3.62
C ASP A 53 -7.75 -1.01 -2.12
N LEU A 54 -6.68 -0.33 -1.68
CA LEU A 54 -6.17 -0.40 -0.32
C LEU A 54 -7.03 0.36 0.69
N ARG A 55 -8.08 1.07 0.24
CA ARG A 55 -8.99 1.84 1.10
C ARG A 55 -9.58 0.99 2.22
N LEU A 56 -9.91 -0.27 1.93
CA LEU A 56 -10.47 -1.20 2.93
C LEU A 56 -9.41 -1.75 3.89
N ALA A 57 -8.19 -2.00 3.41
CA ALA A 57 -7.10 -2.52 4.23
C ALA A 57 -6.54 -1.46 5.18
N LEU A 58 -6.39 -0.21 4.71
CA LEU A 58 -5.89 0.90 5.52
C LEU A 58 -6.92 1.39 6.55
N LYS A 59 -8.22 1.36 6.22
CA LYS A 59 -9.30 1.65 7.17
C LYS A 59 -9.40 0.60 8.30
N LYS A 60 -8.81 -0.59 8.12
CA LYS A 60 -8.78 -1.64 9.15
C LYS A 60 -7.63 -1.42 10.14
N SER A 61 -6.47 -0.93 9.68
CA SER A 61 -5.29 -0.66 10.52
C SER A 61 -5.51 0.53 11.49
N THR A 62 -6.38 1.49 11.14
CA THR A 62 -6.71 2.62 12.04
C THR A 62 -7.73 2.29 13.15
N ARG A 63 -8.24 1.04 13.23
CA ARG A 63 -9.04 0.55 14.38
C ARG A 63 -8.20 -0.42 15.21
N VAL A 64 -7.21 0.09 15.93
CA VAL A 64 -6.65 -0.54 17.13
C VAL A 64 -6.48 0.55 18.16
#